data_AF-A0A1F8TJ57-F1
#
_entry.id   AF-A0A1F8TJ57-F1
#
_cell.length_a   1.000
_cell.length_b   1.000
_cell.length_c   1.000
_cell.angle_alpha   90.00
_cell.angle_beta   90.00
_cell.angle_gamma   90.00
#
_symmetry.space_group_name_H-M   'P 1'
#
loop_
_entity.id
_entity.type
_entity.pdbx_description
1 polymer ?
#
loop_
_entity_poly.entity_id
_entity_poly.type
_entity_poly.pdbx_seq_one_letter_code
_entity_poly.pdbx_strand_id
1 'polypeptide(L)'
;MPDSPHMNRREFVTIVTAAVGTAIGVVVGLPAIGYILTPATKTQESDAWIPLGPLENYPVGVPTLMSFARTKVNGWEKTANSYGVFVIRGEGDQLKTLSNVCTHLSCRVNWDDAAKEFKCPCHDAAFDINGGIIKGPQPRPLDGYEFKIEEGNLLIHFVEG
;
A
#
# COMPACT_ATOMS: atom_id res chain seq x y z
N MET A 1 25.49 -68.35 20.34
CA MET A 1 24.71 -67.54 19.37
C MET A 1 24.10 -66.38 20.15
N PRO A 2 24.23 -65.12 19.73
CA PRO A 2 23.45 -64.05 20.35
C PRO A 2 21.99 -64.18 19.90
N ASP A 3 21.05 -64.11 20.85
CA ASP A 3 19.62 -64.16 20.58
C ASP A 3 19.21 -62.98 19.69
N SER A 4 18.54 -63.28 18.58
CA SER A 4 17.93 -62.26 17.72
C SER A 4 16.87 -61.50 18.53
N PRO A 5 16.79 -60.17 18.46
CA PRO A 5 15.68 -59.44 19.08
C PRO A 5 14.38 -59.85 18.38
N HIS A 6 13.58 -60.69 19.03
CA HIS A 6 12.29 -61.14 18.53
C HIS A 6 11.23 -60.10 18.88
N MET A 7 10.92 -59.20 17.94
CA MET A 7 9.83 -58.24 18.10
C MET A 7 8.48 -58.96 18.17
N ASN A 8 7.66 -58.60 19.16
CA ASN A 8 6.28 -59.10 19.24
C ASN A 8 5.44 -58.49 18.11
N ARG A 9 4.47 -59.25 17.57
CA ARG A 9 3.53 -58.77 16.54
C ARG A 9 2.83 -57.47 16.92
N ARG A 10 2.44 -57.33 18.19
CA ARG A 10 1.83 -56.09 18.71
C ARG A 10 2.79 -54.92 18.63
N GLU A 11 4.05 -55.14 19.00
CA GLU A 11 5.09 -54.12 19.01
C GLU A 11 5.46 -53.67 17.59
N PHE A 12 5.59 -54.63 16.66
CA PHE A 12 5.76 -54.34 15.23
C PHE A 12 4.63 -53.48 14.67
N VAL A 13 3.36 -53.86 14.92
CA VAL A 13 2.21 -53.08 14.44
C VAL A 13 2.22 -51.67 15.03
N THR A 14 2.48 -51.53 16.34
CA THR A 14 2.56 -50.21 16.99
C THR A 14 3.65 -49.33 16.37
N ILE A 15 4.85 -49.86 16.14
CA ILE A 15 5.96 -49.11 15.55
C ILE A 15 5.63 -48.69 14.12
N VAL A 16 5.09 -49.59 13.29
CA VAL A 16 4.73 -49.28 11.91
C VAL A 16 3.63 -48.24 11.85
N THR A 17 2.58 -48.37 12.67
CA THR A 17 1.49 -47.38 12.72
C THR A 17 2.00 -46.01 13.20
N ALA A 18 2.86 -45.97 14.22
CA ALA A 18 3.46 -44.71 14.69
C ALA A 18 4.38 -44.08 13.64
N ALA A 19 5.20 -44.87 12.96
CA ALA A 19 6.09 -44.38 11.90
C ALA A 19 5.29 -43.82 10.72
N VAL A 20 4.27 -44.52 10.25
CA VAL A 20 3.39 -44.05 9.16
C VAL A 20 2.62 -42.81 9.58
N GLY A 21 2.04 -42.80 10.79
CA GLY A 21 1.33 -41.64 11.32
C GLY A 21 2.23 -40.41 11.46
N THR A 22 3.47 -40.60 11.91
CA THR A 22 4.48 -39.53 11.99
C THR A 22 4.85 -39.01 10.60
N ALA A 23 5.09 -39.91 9.64
CA ALA A 23 5.39 -39.51 8.26
C ALA A 23 4.25 -38.68 7.65
N ILE A 24 3.00 -39.11 7.82
CA ILE A 24 1.82 -38.35 7.37
C ILE A 24 1.74 -37.00 8.08
N GLY A 25 1.91 -36.99 9.40
CA GLY A 25 1.88 -35.78 10.22
C GLY A 25 2.94 -34.76 9.80
N VAL A 26 4.15 -35.20 9.44
CA VAL A 26 5.22 -34.33 8.93
C VAL A 26 4.89 -33.80 7.54
N VAL A 27 4.45 -34.66 6.63
CA VAL A 27 4.12 -34.30 5.24
C VAL A 27 2.99 -33.27 5.16
N VAL A 28 2.00 -33.35 6.05
CA VAL A 28 0.88 -32.40 6.07
C VAL A 28 1.15 -31.21 7.01
N GLY A 29 1.74 -31.48 8.18
CA GLY A 29 1.93 -30.49 9.23
C GLY A 29 2.98 -29.43 8.90
N LEU A 30 4.12 -29.82 8.31
CA LEU A 30 5.17 -28.85 7.98
C LEU A 30 4.72 -27.82 6.93
N PRO A 31 4.08 -28.21 5.80
CA PRO A 31 3.52 -27.23 4.86
C PRO A 31 2.43 -26.35 5.47
N ALA A 32 1.56 -26.91 6.33
CA ALA A 32 0.49 -26.15 6.98
C ALA A 32 1.05 -25.07 7.93
N ILE A 33 2.05 -25.42 8.75
CA ILE A 33 2.74 -24.47 9.63
C ILE A 33 3.47 -23.41 8.80
N GLY A 34 4.18 -23.83 7.74
CA GLY A 34 4.85 -22.92 6.82
C GLY A 34 3.88 -21.92 6.20
N TYR A 35 2.71 -22.37 5.74
CA TYR A 35 1.66 -21.50 5.22
C TYR A 35 1.17 -20.51 6.28
N ILE A 36 0.91 -20.94 7.52
CA ILE A 36 0.44 -20.00 8.55
C ILE A 36 1.49 -18.94 8.90
N LEU A 37 2.78 -19.32 8.92
CA LEU A 37 3.87 -18.42 9.36
C LEU A 37 4.46 -17.55 8.23
N THR A 38 4.32 -17.94 6.96
CA THR A 38 4.94 -17.23 5.82
C THR A 38 4.57 -15.74 5.75
N PRO A 39 3.31 -15.32 5.98
CA PRO A 39 3.00 -13.90 5.87
C PRO A 39 3.60 -13.04 6.97
N ALA A 40 3.85 -13.61 8.15
CA ALA A 40 4.46 -12.90 9.26
C ALA A 40 5.94 -12.56 9.00
N THR A 41 6.60 -13.25 8.07
CA THR A 41 8.01 -13.01 7.72
C THR A 41 8.20 -12.13 6.48
N LYS A 42 7.12 -11.76 5.78
CA LYS A 42 7.17 -10.89 4.61
C LYS A 42 6.78 -9.46 5.00
N THR A 43 7.76 -8.60 5.20
CA THR A 43 7.54 -7.16 5.36
C THR A 43 7.33 -6.52 3.98
N GLN A 44 6.22 -5.81 3.79
CA GLN A 44 6.03 -4.99 2.61
C GLN A 44 6.63 -3.60 2.88
N GLU A 45 7.49 -3.11 1.98
CA GLU A 45 8.01 -1.74 2.07
C GLU A 45 6.84 -0.77 1.86
N SER A 46 6.52 -0.02 2.92
CA SER A 46 5.47 1.00 2.94
C SER A 46 5.92 2.33 2.33
N ASP A 47 7.22 2.45 2.07
CA ASP A 47 7.86 3.65 1.57
C ASP A 47 8.44 3.36 0.17
N ALA A 48 8.00 4.11 -0.83
CA ALA A 48 8.53 4.03 -2.18
C ALA A 48 8.49 5.39 -2.89
N TRP A 49 9.41 5.57 -3.83
CA TRP A 49 9.37 6.65 -4.81
C TRP A 49 8.51 6.25 -6.00
N ILE A 50 7.42 6.99 -6.24
CA ILE A 50 6.46 6.68 -7.29
C ILE A 50 6.71 7.61 -8.49
N PRO A 51 7.06 7.07 -9.67
CA PRO A 51 7.19 7.89 -10.87
C PRO A 51 5.80 8.32 -11.35
N LEU A 52 5.59 9.62 -11.44
CA LEU A 52 4.41 10.23 -12.05
C LEU A 52 4.64 10.56 -13.54
N GLY A 53 5.85 10.32 -14.05
CA GLY A 53 6.22 10.53 -15.46
C GLY A 53 6.82 11.91 -15.74
N PRO A 54 7.00 12.27 -17.03
CA PRO A 54 7.71 13.49 -17.44
C PRO A 54 7.08 14.77 -16.87
N LEU A 55 7.92 15.71 -16.42
CA LEU A 55 7.47 17.00 -15.91
C LEU A 55 6.71 17.84 -16.96
N GLU A 56 6.97 17.58 -18.24
CA GLU A 56 6.33 18.24 -19.38
C GLU A 56 4.83 17.96 -19.47
N ASN A 57 4.36 16.85 -18.89
CA ASN A 57 2.94 16.51 -18.87
C ASN A 57 2.11 17.41 -17.93
N TYR A 58 2.76 18.27 -17.14
CA TYR A 58 2.13 19.13 -16.16
C TYR A 58 2.20 20.60 -16.60
N PRO A 59 1.08 21.15 -17.15
CA PRO A 59 1.02 22.54 -17.56
C PRO A 59 1.10 23.50 -16.36
N VAL A 60 1.71 24.66 -16.60
CA VAL A 60 1.84 25.72 -15.59
C VAL A 60 0.48 26.32 -15.25
N GLY A 61 0.18 26.47 -13.96
CA GLY A 61 -1.02 27.11 -13.43
C GLY A 61 -2.26 26.21 -13.38
N VAL A 62 -2.18 24.95 -13.83
CA VAL A 62 -3.32 24.02 -13.85
C VAL A 62 -3.02 22.82 -12.96
N PRO A 63 -3.75 22.66 -11.83
CA PRO A 63 -3.66 21.46 -11.00
C PRO A 63 -4.04 20.22 -11.79
N THR A 64 -3.09 19.31 -11.98
CA THR A 64 -3.27 18.09 -12.77
C THR A 64 -3.36 16.90 -11.83
N LEU A 65 -4.45 16.14 -11.91
CA LEU A 65 -4.64 14.94 -11.09
C LEU A 65 -3.96 13.73 -11.74
N MET A 66 -3.06 13.09 -11.01
CA MET A 66 -2.46 11.81 -11.38
C MET A 66 -2.94 10.72 -10.45
N SER A 67 -3.34 9.59 -11.03
CA SER A 67 -3.74 8.40 -10.27
C SER A 67 -2.74 7.26 -10.43
N PHE A 68 -2.44 6.56 -9.35
CA PHE A 68 -1.67 5.32 -9.37
C PHE A 68 -2.33 4.28 -8.47
N ALA A 69 -2.02 3.00 -8.68
CA ALA A 69 -2.50 1.90 -7.84
C ALA A 69 -1.36 1.32 -7.00
N ARG A 70 -1.65 0.91 -5.77
CA ARG A 70 -0.75 0.13 -4.92
C ARG A 70 -1.50 -1.07 -4.36
N THR A 71 -0.85 -2.22 -4.43
CA THR A 71 -1.39 -3.45 -3.85
C THR A 71 -0.79 -3.62 -2.47
N LYS A 72 -1.62 -3.50 -1.44
CA LYS A 72 -1.27 -3.83 -0.07
C LYS A 72 -1.49 -5.32 0.16
N VAL A 73 -0.50 -6.00 0.71
CA VAL A 73 -0.55 -7.41 1.06
C VAL A 73 -0.57 -7.51 2.58
N ASN A 74 -1.72 -7.92 3.13
CA ASN A 74 -1.85 -8.18 4.56
C ASN A 74 -2.09 -9.67 4.78
N GLY A 75 -1.06 -10.38 5.20
CA GLY A 75 -1.18 -11.82 5.37
C GLY A 75 -1.34 -12.51 4.01
N TRP A 76 -2.53 -13.09 3.82
CA TRP A 76 -2.95 -13.71 2.56
C TRP A 76 -3.89 -12.84 1.73
N GLU A 77 -4.31 -11.70 2.27
CA GLU A 77 -5.16 -10.75 1.57
C GLU A 77 -4.32 -9.83 0.68
N LYS A 78 -4.81 -9.56 -0.53
CA LYS A 78 -4.24 -8.58 -1.45
C LYS A 78 -5.31 -7.55 -1.79
N THR A 79 -5.07 -6.30 -1.42
CA THR A 79 -6.00 -5.20 -1.62
C THR A 79 -5.35 -4.16 -2.52
N ALA A 80 -5.92 -3.92 -3.69
CA ALA A 80 -5.45 -2.88 -4.60
C ALA A 80 -6.16 -1.56 -4.28
N ASN A 81 -5.42 -0.59 -3.77
CA ASN A 81 -5.90 0.76 -3.52
C ASN A 81 -5.44 1.70 -4.63
N SER A 82 -6.36 2.51 -5.14
CA SER A 82 -6.01 3.63 -6.03
C SER A 82 -5.75 4.87 -5.19
N TYR A 83 -4.68 5.59 -5.51
CA TYR A 83 -4.31 6.87 -4.90
C TYR A 83 -4.27 7.95 -5.98
N GLY A 84 -4.54 9.19 -5.58
CA GLY A 84 -4.50 10.34 -6.48
C GLY A 84 -3.71 11.48 -5.87
N VAL A 85 -2.91 12.15 -6.70
CA VAL A 85 -2.05 13.26 -6.32
C VAL A 85 -2.22 14.38 -7.34
N PHE A 86 -2.50 15.58 -6.86
CA PHE A 86 -2.46 16.78 -7.65
C PHE A 86 -1.04 17.27 -7.79
N VAL A 87 -0.60 17.46 -9.04
CA VAL A 87 0.65 18.13 -9.38
C VAL A 87 0.31 19.55 -9.82
N ILE A 88 0.88 20.53 -9.13
CA ILE A 88 0.62 21.95 -9.36
C ILE A 88 1.95 22.60 -9.70
N ARG A 89 2.09 23.03 -10.95
CA ARG A 89 3.28 23.72 -11.45
C ARG A 89 3.03 25.22 -11.47
N GLY A 90 3.80 25.98 -10.70
CA GLY A 90 3.81 27.44 -10.73
C GLY A 90 4.77 27.99 -11.79
N GLU A 91 4.91 29.31 -11.82
CA GLU A 91 5.91 29.96 -12.67
C GLU A 91 7.33 29.66 -12.16
N GLY A 92 8.27 29.43 -13.08
CA GLY A 92 9.64 29.05 -12.74
C GLY A 92 9.74 27.62 -12.19
N ASP A 93 10.45 27.46 -11.08
CA ASP A 93 10.76 26.16 -10.45
C ASP A 93 9.82 25.83 -9.28
N GLN A 94 8.66 26.48 -9.22
CA GLN A 94 7.66 26.22 -8.19
C GLN A 94 6.86 24.97 -8.56
N LEU A 95 7.07 23.88 -7.82
CA LEU A 95 6.30 22.65 -7.96
C LEU A 95 5.72 22.24 -6.62
N LYS A 96 4.46 21.82 -6.61
CA LYS A 96 3.78 21.29 -5.43
C LYS A 96 3.08 20.00 -5.80
N THR A 97 3.09 19.06 -4.87
CA THR A 97 2.31 17.83 -4.97
C THR A 97 1.42 17.72 -3.74
N LEU A 98 0.12 17.57 -3.96
CA LEU A 98 -0.89 17.51 -2.90
C LEU A 98 -1.71 16.22 -3.04
N SER A 99 -2.03 15.58 -1.93
CA SER A 99 -2.95 14.45 -1.88
C SER A 99 -4.34 14.85 -2.32
N ASN A 100 -5.00 14.00 -3.09
CA ASN A 100 -6.42 14.17 -3.42
C ASN A 100 -7.36 13.61 -2.34
N VAL A 101 -6.83 13.24 -1.17
CA VAL A 101 -7.60 12.66 -0.06
C VAL A 101 -7.99 13.77 0.92
N CYS A 102 -9.29 13.93 1.12
CA CYS A 102 -9.82 14.88 2.08
C CYS A 102 -9.45 14.46 3.50
N THR A 103 -8.87 15.38 4.26
CA THR A 103 -8.41 15.16 5.64
C THR A 103 -9.52 15.08 6.68
N HIS A 104 -10.79 15.18 6.27
CA HIS A 104 -11.95 14.89 7.12
C HIS A 104 -12.14 13.38 7.29
N LEU A 105 -12.58 12.68 6.23
CA LEU A 105 -12.93 11.25 6.24
C LEU A 105 -12.55 10.56 4.91
N SER A 106 -11.44 10.96 4.31
CA SER A 106 -10.79 10.29 3.16
C SER A 106 -11.57 10.24 1.84
N CYS A 107 -12.57 11.11 1.66
CA CYS A 107 -13.19 11.32 0.35
C CYS A 107 -12.22 11.91 -0.66
N ARG A 108 -12.46 11.68 -1.97
CA ARG A 108 -11.64 12.27 -3.03
C ARG A 108 -12.03 13.73 -3.28
N VAL A 109 -11.02 14.58 -3.30
CA VAL A 109 -11.14 16.01 -3.58
C VAL A 109 -10.87 16.25 -5.06
N ASN A 110 -11.65 17.14 -5.67
CA ASN A 110 -11.52 17.52 -7.07
C ASN A 110 -11.16 19.00 -7.20
N TRP A 111 -10.44 19.38 -8.24
CA TRP A 111 -10.18 20.77 -8.57
C TRP A 111 -11.39 21.39 -9.27
N ASP A 112 -11.81 22.57 -8.83
CA ASP A 112 -12.83 23.39 -9.48
C ASP A 112 -12.14 24.59 -10.15
N ASP A 113 -12.08 24.56 -11.48
CA ASP A 113 -11.42 25.59 -12.29
C ASP A 113 -12.08 26.97 -12.23
N ALA A 114 -13.39 27.02 -11.97
CA ALA A 114 -14.13 28.27 -11.89
C ALA A 114 -13.93 28.95 -10.53
N ALA A 115 -13.96 28.17 -9.45
CA ALA A 115 -13.73 28.67 -8.11
C ALA A 115 -12.24 28.84 -7.76
N LYS A 116 -11.34 28.16 -8.48
CA LYS A 116 -9.90 28.03 -8.15
C LYS A 116 -9.67 27.43 -6.77
N GLU A 117 -10.47 26.42 -6.44
CA GLU A 117 -10.46 25.72 -5.15
C GLU A 117 -10.53 24.21 -5.36
N PHE A 118 -9.96 23.46 -4.42
CA PHE A 118 -10.18 22.03 -4.31
C PHE A 118 -11.44 21.78 -3.49
N LYS A 119 -12.41 21.02 -4.03
CA LYS A 119 -13.69 20.74 -3.38
C LYS A 119 -13.89 19.26 -3.09
N CYS A 120 -14.30 18.97 -1.86
CA CYS A 120 -14.71 17.65 -1.42
C CYS A 120 -16.24 17.53 -1.50
N PRO A 121 -16.79 16.56 -2.24
CA PRO A 121 -18.23 16.43 -2.44
C PRO A 121 -18.98 15.83 -1.23
N CYS A 122 -18.27 15.34 -0.20
CA CYS A 122 -18.91 14.62 0.90
C CYS A 122 -19.54 15.52 1.96
N HIS A 123 -18.83 16.60 2.35
CA HIS A 123 -19.26 17.50 3.43
C HIS A 123 -18.84 18.96 3.14
N ASP A 124 -18.79 19.33 1.86
CA ASP A 124 -18.49 20.68 1.36
C ASP A 124 -17.17 21.31 1.84
N ALA A 125 -16.18 20.47 2.14
CA ALA A 125 -14.83 20.95 2.41
C ALA A 125 -14.24 21.61 1.15
N ALA A 126 -13.63 22.79 1.33
CA ALA A 126 -12.89 23.46 0.28
C ALA A 126 -11.48 23.84 0.75
N PHE A 127 -10.52 23.73 -0.17
CA PHE A 127 -9.13 24.07 0.04
C PHE A 127 -8.62 25.02 -1.05
N ASP A 128 -7.66 25.87 -0.70
CA ASP A 128 -7.00 26.75 -1.66
C ASP A 128 -6.00 26.00 -2.54
N ILE A 129 -5.41 26.68 -3.52
CA ILE A 129 -4.41 26.09 -4.43
C ILE A 129 -3.15 25.55 -3.73
N ASN A 130 -2.90 25.96 -2.48
CA ASN A 130 -1.80 25.46 -1.65
C ASN A 130 -2.23 24.29 -0.75
N GLY A 131 -3.50 23.88 -0.80
CA GLY A 131 -4.09 22.86 0.06
C GLY A 131 -4.56 23.39 1.43
N GLY A 132 -4.49 24.69 1.67
CA GLY A 132 -4.96 25.34 2.90
C GLY A 132 -6.48 25.28 3.05
N ILE A 133 -6.97 25.22 4.28
CA ILE A 133 -8.42 25.16 4.54
C ILE A 133 -9.08 26.50 4.21
N ILE A 134 -10.10 26.47 3.36
CA ILE A 134 -11.00 27.61 3.12
C ILE A 134 -12.27 27.46 3.98
N LYS A 135 -12.92 26.30 3.90
CA LYS A 135 -14.14 25.98 4.66
C LYS A 135 -14.34 24.47 4.83
N GLY A 136 -15.19 24.10 5.76
CA GLY A 136 -15.64 22.71 5.98
C GLY A 136 -15.20 22.14 7.33
N PRO A 137 -15.56 20.87 7.60
CA PRO A 137 -15.33 20.22 8.90
C PRO A 137 -13.93 19.61 9.07
N GLN A 138 -13.08 19.68 8.04
CA GLN A 138 -11.77 19.05 8.06
C GLN A 138 -10.83 19.71 9.09
N PRO A 139 -10.05 18.92 9.85
CA PRO A 139 -9.22 19.45 10.94
C PRO A 139 -7.87 20.01 10.47
N ARG A 140 -7.44 19.71 9.24
CA ARG A 140 -6.10 20.06 8.74
C ARG A 140 -6.06 20.28 7.21
N PRO A 141 -5.07 21.03 6.67
CA PRO A 141 -4.83 21.19 5.24
C PRO A 141 -4.61 19.86 4.50
N LEU A 142 -4.67 19.88 3.17
CA LEU A 142 -4.29 18.71 2.36
C LEU A 142 -2.81 18.33 2.58
N ASP A 143 -2.56 17.03 2.58
CA ASP A 143 -1.20 16.50 2.71
C ASP A 143 -0.38 16.78 1.46
N GLY A 144 0.84 17.28 1.64
CA GLY A 144 1.83 17.37 0.57
C GLY A 144 2.70 16.11 0.53
N TYR A 145 3.18 15.75 -0.66
CA TYR A 145 4.23 14.73 -0.80
C TYR A 145 5.57 15.37 -1.08
N GLU A 146 6.64 14.78 -0.54
CA GLU A 146 7.98 15.11 -1.00
C GLU A 146 8.13 14.66 -2.44
N PHE A 147 8.89 15.40 -3.23
CA PHE A 147 9.10 15.07 -4.63
C PHE A 147 10.57 15.24 -5.01
N LYS A 148 10.97 14.52 -6.04
CA LYS A 148 12.26 14.66 -6.70
C LYS A 148 12.07 14.59 -8.21
N ILE A 149 12.98 15.21 -8.94
CA ILE A 149 13.01 15.16 -10.40
C ILE A 149 14.27 14.39 -10.80
N GLU A 150 14.09 13.24 -11.45
CA GLU A 150 15.19 12.40 -11.96
C GLU A 150 14.98 12.16 -13.45
N GLU A 151 16.00 12.47 -14.26
CA GLU A 151 15.95 12.31 -15.72
C GLU A 151 14.72 12.97 -16.39
N GLY A 152 14.27 14.10 -15.84
CA GLY A 152 13.07 14.83 -16.32
C GLY A 152 11.73 14.23 -15.88
N ASN A 153 11.74 13.14 -15.12
CA ASN A 153 10.54 12.54 -14.53
C ASN A 153 10.31 13.08 -13.13
N LEU A 154 9.05 13.35 -12.81
CA LEU A 154 8.61 13.66 -11.46
C LEU A 154 8.40 12.36 -10.69
N LEU A 155 9.06 12.23 -9.54
CA LEU A 155 8.81 11.18 -8.57
C LEU A 155 8.28 11.79 -7.27
N ILE A 156 7.35 11.11 -6.62
CA ILE A 156 6.86 11.48 -5.30
C ILE A 156 7.25 10.43 -4.27
N HIS A 157 7.56 10.87 -3.06
CA HIS A 157 7.71 10.03 -1.90
C HIS A 157 6.33 9.75 -1.34
N PHE A 158 5.83 8.54 -1.56
CA PHE A 158 4.51 8.16 -1.08
C PHE A 158 4.64 7.39 0.22
N VAL A 159 4.22 8.05 1.30
CA VAL A 159 4.05 7.40 2.61
C VAL A 159 2.59 7.00 2.74
N GLU A 160 2.32 5.71 2.81
CA GLU A 160 0.98 5.22 3.16
C GLU A 160 0.72 5.54 4.64
N GLY A 161 -0.11 6.55 4.88
CA GLY A 161 -0.53 6.99 6.23
C GLY A 161 -1.51 6.06 6.91
#